data_AF-A0A9P4TAE4-F1
#
_entry.id   AF-A0A9P4TAE4-F1
#
_cell.length_a   1.000
_cell.length_b   1.000
_cell.length_c   1.000
_cell.angle_alpha   90.00
_cell.angle_beta   90.00
_cell.angle_gamma   90.00
#
_symmetry.space_group_name_H-M   'P 1'
#
loop_
_entity.id
_entity.type
_entity.pdbx_description
1 polymer ?
#
loop_
_entity_poly.entity_id
_entity_poly.type
_entity_poly.pdbx_seq_one_letter_code
_entity_poly.pdbx_strand_id
1 'polypeptide(L)'
;MIDGDVFMRSHRYSISKSEADGQKSRTAEGQYYITTVPTVLSAALLAYNNSQVPSSQRYDLDALNANWTLHTWQPLVLSACAEPDPQTGLVYYVKDDGSRSLLPNATGLINGTEKYWVEGNINFGPNTKSAYRPVWIPSPEGSSSVVGIFADDHVVAGGNIVTGVAVCTVSSFWWKSLTTMTVTSMGTMVEADLVQTREAMADEDLKPINFSLEDMLSHSGDSLRGAGNIREVDTWGNPGLLGMTFALALSTLHSTVRDAPQVARIIAANPPLNNTKQADRQDLTFFKIEELVQGYSYGSTDTSILLSLAVIILYCAITLTYMFYLIATGHTSTAWSSATEFVMLALQSQPADDVKNVSVGIDTMNTFRRSVGIRVKEEIDEYSERIEQKLELVFADEKDVQRRGLRKVVWNEAY
;
A
#
# COMPACT_ATOMS: atom_id res chain seq x y z
N MET A 1 -10.85 -6.00 -17.35
CA MET A 1 -10.14 -7.18 -16.85
C MET A 1 -9.25 -6.64 -15.75
N ILE A 2 -9.64 -6.81 -14.49
CA ILE A 2 -8.87 -6.33 -13.34
C ILE A 2 -7.99 -7.52 -12.96
N ASP A 3 -6.83 -7.67 -13.60
CA ASP A 3 -5.87 -8.75 -13.33
C ASP A 3 -4.93 -8.35 -12.18
N GLY A 4 -5.51 -8.05 -11.02
CA GLY A 4 -4.77 -7.82 -9.79
C GLY A 4 -5.56 -8.38 -8.64
N ASP A 5 -4.91 -9.18 -7.79
CA ASP A 5 -5.53 -9.73 -6.60
C ASP A 5 -5.87 -8.56 -5.64
N VAL A 6 -7.17 -8.43 -5.35
CA VAL A 6 -7.69 -7.50 -4.34
C VAL A 6 -7.86 -8.28 -3.05
N PHE A 7 -7.03 -7.95 -2.06
CA PHE A 7 -7.11 -8.54 -0.73
C PHE A 7 -7.96 -7.65 0.17
N MET A 8 -9.06 -8.19 0.69
CA MET A 8 -9.81 -7.54 1.75
C MET A 8 -9.26 -8.00 3.10
N ARG A 9 -8.76 -7.07 3.91
CA ARG A 9 -8.34 -7.38 5.28
C ARG A 9 -9.56 -7.32 6.19
N SER A 10 -9.67 -8.33 7.05
CA SER A 10 -10.60 -8.29 8.17
C SER A 10 -9.86 -8.00 9.46
N HIS A 11 -10.52 -7.23 10.33
CA HIS A 11 -10.05 -7.04 11.69
C HIS A 11 -10.88 -7.88 12.64
N ARG A 12 -10.19 -8.52 13.58
CA ARG A 12 -10.78 -9.24 14.70
C ARG A 12 -10.11 -8.75 15.97
N TYR A 13 -10.91 -8.21 16.88
CA TYR A 13 -10.46 -7.90 18.23
C TYR A 13 -11.23 -8.77 19.23
N SER A 14 -10.49 -9.38 20.15
CA SER A 14 -11.07 -10.03 21.31
C SER A 14 -10.98 -9.06 22.47
N ILE A 15 -12.12 -8.77 23.09
CA ILE A 15 -12.17 -7.94 24.29
C ILE A 15 -12.49 -8.88 25.45
N SER A 16 -11.53 -9.04 26.35
CA SER A 16 -11.73 -9.66 27.66
C SER A 16 -11.60 -8.59 28.73
N LYS A 17 -12.66 -8.32 29.48
CA LYS A 17 -12.57 -7.45 30.66
C LYS A 17 -11.79 -8.22 31.73
N SER A 18 -10.53 -7.86 31.98
CA SER A 18 -9.85 -8.32 33.18
C SER A 18 -10.25 -7.39 34.32
N GLU A 19 -10.97 -7.91 35.31
CA GLU A 19 -11.14 -7.23 36.59
C GLU A 19 -9.75 -7.07 37.22
N ALA A 20 -9.27 -5.82 37.21
CA ALA A 20 -8.10 -5.39 37.95
C ALA A 20 -8.47 -5.22 39.43
N ASP A 21 -8.77 -6.33 40.12
CA ASP A 21 -8.62 -6.38 41.56
C ASP A 21 -8.42 -7.83 42.04
N GLY A 22 -7.54 -8.01 43.02
CA GLY A 22 -6.89 -9.27 43.38
C GLY A 22 -7.77 -10.35 44.03
N GLN A 23 -8.87 -10.74 43.41
CA GLN A 23 -9.71 -11.85 43.86
C GLN A 23 -10.22 -12.64 42.65
N LYS A 24 -9.67 -13.86 42.45
CA LYS A 24 -10.10 -14.82 41.41
C LYS A 24 -11.54 -15.30 41.66
N SER A 25 -12.52 -14.44 41.44
CA SER A 25 -13.85 -14.85 41.03
C SER A 25 -13.85 -14.88 39.51
N ARG A 26 -14.05 -16.05 38.89
CA ARG A 26 -14.36 -16.14 37.47
C ARG A 26 -15.78 -15.60 37.26
N THR A 27 -16.00 -14.31 37.44
CA THR A 27 -17.19 -13.63 36.93
C THR A 27 -17.03 -13.61 35.42
N ALA A 28 -17.53 -14.67 34.80
CA ALA A 28 -17.41 -14.98 33.39
C ALA A 28 -18.26 -13.99 32.55
N GLU A 29 -17.87 -12.72 32.49
CA GLU A 29 -18.31 -11.86 31.40
C GLU A 29 -17.84 -12.52 30.09
N GLY A 30 -18.80 -12.77 29.18
CA GLY A 30 -18.54 -13.50 27.94
C GLY A 30 -17.44 -12.82 27.11
N GLN A 31 -16.63 -13.59 26.39
CA GLN A 31 -15.70 -13.01 25.43
C GLN A 31 -16.50 -12.52 24.22
N TYR A 32 -16.35 -11.23 23.88
CA TYR A 32 -16.92 -10.64 22.68
C TYR A 32 -15.87 -10.51 21.59
N TYR A 33 -16.33 -10.64 20.36
CA TYR A 33 -15.55 -10.37 19.18
C TYR A 33 -16.25 -9.34 18.33
N ILE A 34 -15.55 -8.24 18.07
CA ILE A 34 -15.97 -7.21 17.12
C ILE A 34 -15.25 -7.50 15.81
N THR A 35 -16.02 -7.64 14.74
CA THR A 35 -15.51 -7.92 13.40
C THR A 35 -16.12 -6.95 12.40
N THR A 36 -15.29 -6.44 11.50
CA THR A 36 -15.71 -5.60 10.36
C THR A 36 -15.02 -6.10 9.10
N VAL A 37 -15.69 -5.94 7.97
CA VAL A 37 -15.12 -6.21 6.65
C VAL A 37 -15.57 -5.10 5.71
N PRO A 38 -14.67 -4.54 4.87
CA PRO A 38 -15.08 -3.60 3.84
C PRO A 38 -16.19 -4.17 2.95
N THR A 39 -17.21 -3.35 2.67
CA THR A 39 -18.26 -3.67 1.71
C THR A 39 -17.67 -3.82 0.31
N VAL A 40 -18.24 -4.73 -0.47
CA VAL A 40 -17.87 -4.92 -1.88
C VAL A 40 -18.00 -3.61 -2.66
N LEU A 41 -19.01 -2.79 -2.33
CA LEU A 41 -19.18 -1.46 -2.91
C LEU A 41 -17.97 -0.55 -2.64
N SER A 42 -17.48 -0.50 -1.41
CA SER A 42 -16.35 0.37 -1.04
C SER A 42 -15.06 -0.11 -1.70
N ALA A 43 -14.81 -1.43 -1.68
CA ALA A 43 -13.68 -2.02 -2.37
C ALA A 43 -13.74 -1.75 -3.89
N ALA A 44 -14.91 -1.86 -4.51
CA ALA A 44 -15.09 -1.60 -5.94
C ALA A 44 -14.89 -0.12 -6.31
N LEU A 45 -15.37 0.82 -5.49
CA LEU A 45 -15.18 2.25 -5.70
C LEU A 45 -13.69 2.64 -5.62
N LEU A 46 -12.97 2.12 -4.61
CA LEU A 46 -11.54 2.34 -4.44
C LEU A 46 -10.74 1.69 -5.59
N ALA A 47 -11.04 0.44 -5.94
CA ALA A 47 -10.38 -0.28 -7.03
C ALA A 47 -10.63 0.39 -8.40
N TYR A 48 -11.84 0.90 -8.64
CA TYR A 48 -12.16 1.65 -9.85
C TYR A 48 -11.29 2.90 -9.99
N ASN A 49 -11.14 3.69 -8.91
CA ASN A 49 -10.31 4.89 -8.95
C ASN A 49 -8.83 4.58 -9.23
N ASN A 50 -8.30 3.51 -8.62
CA ASN A 50 -6.94 3.04 -8.91
C ASN A 50 -6.78 2.44 -10.33
N SER A 51 -7.86 1.90 -10.91
CA SER A 51 -7.82 1.41 -12.30
C SER A 51 -7.64 2.52 -13.35
N GLN A 52 -7.95 3.76 -13.00
CA GLN A 52 -7.71 4.93 -13.86
C GLN A 52 -6.24 5.34 -13.92
N VAL A 53 -5.40 4.85 -13.00
CA VAL A 53 -3.96 5.12 -13.03
C VAL A 53 -3.30 4.27 -14.13
N PRO A 54 -2.56 4.88 -15.07
CA PRO A 54 -1.78 4.17 -16.08
C PRO A 54 -0.85 3.13 -15.44
N SER A 55 -0.72 1.96 -16.04
CA SER A 55 0.13 0.88 -15.52
C SER A 55 1.59 1.28 -15.32
N SER A 56 2.10 2.19 -16.14
CA SER A 56 3.45 2.75 -16.00
C SER A 56 3.65 3.57 -14.72
N GLN A 57 2.60 4.18 -14.18
CA GLN A 57 2.64 4.98 -12.95
C GLN A 57 2.37 4.16 -11.68
N ARG A 58 1.91 2.91 -11.80
CA ARG A 58 1.63 2.06 -10.63
C ARG A 58 2.88 1.71 -9.84
N TYR A 59 4.00 1.52 -10.52
CA TYR A 59 5.29 1.27 -9.87
C TYR A 59 5.75 2.48 -9.03
N ASP A 60 5.46 3.69 -9.49
CA ASP A 60 5.75 4.91 -8.74
C ASP A 60 4.85 5.02 -7.49
N LEU A 61 3.57 4.64 -7.59
CA LEU A 61 2.63 4.72 -6.46
C LEU A 61 2.95 3.75 -5.31
N ASP A 62 3.43 2.54 -5.62
CA ASP A 62 3.92 1.59 -4.61
C ASP A 62 5.15 2.16 -3.89
N ALA A 63 6.07 2.78 -4.64
CA ALA A 63 7.24 3.45 -4.07
C ALA A 63 6.88 4.70 -3.22
N LEU A 64 5.71 5.31 -3.47
CA LEU A 64 5.23 6.51 -2.80
C LEU A 64 4.18 6.22 -1.70
N ASN A 65 4.00 4.95 -1.30
CA ASN A 65 3.03 4.52 -0.28
C ASN A 65 1.64 5.18 -0.47
N ALA A 66 1.17 5.22 -1.73
CA ALA A 66 -0.09 5.87 -2.04
C ALA A 66 -1.26 5.15 -1.35
N ASN A 67 -2.12 5.93 -0.69
CA ASN A 67 -3.34 5.44 -0.10
C ASN A 67 -4.56 6.21 -0.63
N TRP A 68 -5.67 5.50 -0.78
CA TRP A 68 -6.97 6.08 -1.08
C TRP A 68 -7.89 5.80 0.08
N THR A 69 -8.62 6.81 0.51
CA THR A 69 -9.52 6.70 1.65
C THR A 69 -10.94 7.08 1.24
N LEU A 70 -11.92 6.37 1.80
CA LEU A 70 -13.34 6.51 1.47
C LEU A 70 -14.18 6.36 2.74
N HIS A 71 -14.96 7.39 3.08
CA HIS A 71 -15.93 7.32 4.17
C HIS A 71 -17.24 6.69 3.71
N THR A 72 -17.57 5.53 4.27
CA THR A 72 -18.74 4.73 3.85
C THR A 72 -19.33 3.98 5.02
N TRP A 73 -20.56 3.50 4.85
CA TRP A 73 -21.18 2.59 5.81
C TRP A 73 -20.58 1.20 5.64
N GLN A 74 -20.02 0.67 6.72
CA GLN A 74 -19.47 -0.68 6.80
C GLN A 74 -20.34 -1.53 7.72
N PRO A 75 -20.36 -2.86 7.57
CA PRO A 75 -20.98 -3.75 8.52
C PRO A 75 -20.06 -3.96 9.72
N LEU A 76 -20.57 -3.71 10.92
CA LEU A 76 -19.94 -4.08 12.18
C LEU A 76 -20.71 -5.25 12.77
N VAL A 77 -20.01 -6.32 13.13
CA VAL A 77 -20.61 -7.50 13.71
C VAL A 77 -20.01 -7.75 15.08
N LEU A 78 -20.87 -7.76 16.09
CA LEU A 78 -20.57 -8.20 17.43
C LEU A 78 -21.01 -9.65 17.56
N SER A 79 -20.14 -10.50 18.10
CA SER A 79 -20.43 -11.92 18.32
C SER A 79 -19.92 -12.35 19.67
N ALA A 80 -20.74 -13.12 20.39
CA ALA A 80 -20.39 -13.67 21.67
C ALA A 80 -21.05 -15.02 21.86
N CYS A 81 -20.35 -15.96 22.50
CA CYS A 81 -20.86 -17.29 22.77
C CYS A 81 -20.84 -17.59 24.25
N ALA A 82 -21.84 -18.34 24.69
CA ALA A 82 -21.96 -18.89 26.02
C ALA A 82 -22.03 -20.41 25.93
N GLU A 83 -21.28 -21.05 26.82
CA GLU A 83 -21.39 -22.49 27.06
C GLU A 83 -22.44 -22.75 28.15
N PRO A 84 -23.14 -23.90 28.10
CA PRO A 84 -24.01 -24.37 29.16
C PRO A 84 -23.25 -24.44 30.48
N ASP A 85 -23.95 -24.15 31.57
CA ASP A 85 -23.39 -24.33 32.90
C ASP A 85 -23.17 -25.83 33.17
N PRO A 86 -21.93 -26.28 33.43
CA PRO A 86 -21.64 -27.69 33.63
C PRO A 86 -22.31 -28.29 34.87
N GLN A 87 -22.75 -27.48 35.84
CA GLN A 87 -23.39 -27.95 37.06
C GLN A 87 -24.91 -28.03 36.93
N THR A 88 -25.52 -27.00 36.35
CA THR A 88 -26.98 -26.90 36.28
C THR A 88 -27.56 -27.43 34.97
N GLY A 89 -26.72 -27.56 33.93
CA GLY A 89 -27.17 -27.88 32.57
C GLY A 89 -28.00 -26.76 31.92
N LEU A 90 -28.10 -25.60 32.58
CA LEU A 90 -28.83 -24.46 32.05
C LEU A 90 -28.06 -23.82 30.91
N VAL A 91 -28.80 -23.46 29.87
CA VAL A 91 -28.26 -22.89 28.64
C VAL A 91 -28.53 -21.39 28.65
N TYR A 92 -27.47 -20.61 28.48
CA TYR A 92 -27.52 -19.16 28.47
C TYR A 92 -27.19 -18.64 27.08
N TYR A 93 -27.69 -17.44 26.76
CA TYR A 93 -27.20 -16.63 25.64
C TYR A 93 -26.69 -15.30 26.18
N VAL A 94 -25.96 -14.58 25.33
CA VAL A 94 -25.33 -13.32 25.68
C VAL A 94 -26.11 -12.20 25.02
N LYS A 95 -26.60 -11.25 25.81
CA LYS A 95 -27.38 -10.11 25.29
C LYS A 95 -26.50 -9.07 24.61
N ASP A 96 -27.15 -8.11 23.95
CA ASP A 96 -26.51 -6.94 23.33
C ASP A 96 -25.85 -5.99 24.32
N ASP A 97 -26.21 -6.05 25.61
CA ASP A 97 -25.55 -5.35 26.73
C ASP A 97 -24.43 -6.19 27.38
N GLY A 98 -24.30 -7.45 26.94
CA GLY A 98 -23.27 -8.39 27.35
C GLY A 98 -23.53 -9.09 28.68
N SER A 99 -24.71 -8.89 29.25
CA SER A 99 -25.17 -9.74 30.33
C SER A 99 -25.63 -11.10 29.78
N ARG A 100 -25.63 -12.11 30.65
CA ARG A 100 -26.12 -13.46 30.31
C ARG A 100 -27.59 -13.57 30.66
N SER A 101 -28.34 -14.24 29.81
CA SER A 101 -29.76 -14.50 30.02
C SER A 101 -30.09 -15.96 29.75
N LEU A 102 -31.07 -16.50 30.46
CA LEU A 102 -31.49 -17.88 30.27
C LEU A 102 -32.18 -18.02 28.91
N LEU A 103 -31.78 -19.02 28.13
CA LEU A 103 -32.42 -19.31 26.85
C LEU A 103 -33.76 -20.04 27.09
N PRO A 104 -34.92 -19.43 26.76
CA PRO A 104 -36.20 -20.09 26.94
C PRO A 104 -36.33 -21.30 26.01
N ASN A 105 -36.90 -22.39 26.50
CA ASN A 105 -37.12 -23.62 25.74
C ASN A 105 -35.83 -24.21 25.10
N ALA A 106 -34.69 -24.08 25.78
CA ALA A 106 -33.41 -24.57 25.28
C ALA A 106 -33.44 -26.06 24.89
N THR A 107 -34.06 -26.92 25.71
CA THR A 107 -34.18 -28.36 25.43
C THR A 107 -34.96 -28.63 24.14
N GLY A 108 -36.07 -27.92 23.90
CA GLY A 108 -36.85 -28.08 22.68
C GLY A 108 -36.07 -27.63 21.43
N LEU A 109 -35.27 -26.57 21.56
CA LEU A 109 -34.43 -26.05 20.48
C LEU A 109 -33.25 -26.98 20.17
N ILE A 110 -32.60 -27.54 21.20
CA ILE A 110 -31.51 -28.51 21.06
C ILE A 110 -32.04 -29.78 20.39
N ASN A 111 -33.14 -30.35 20.86
CA ASN A 111 -33.77 -31.50 20.20
C ASN A 111 -34.21 -31.17 18.75
N GLY A 112 -34.50 -29.89 18.47
CA GLY A 112 -34.74 -29.41 17.12
C GLY A 112 -33.53 -29.52 16.20
N THR A 113 -32.30 -29.30 16.73
CA THR A 113 -31.05 -29.48 15.96
C THR A 113 -30.84 -30.94 15.54
N GLU A 114 -31.21 -31.89 16.40
CA GLU A 114 -31.15 -33.34 16.11
C GLU A 114 -32.08 -33.73 14.96
N LYS A 115 -33.25 -33.10 14.83
CA LYS A 115 -34.22 -33.39 13.76
C LYS A 115 -33.68 -33.08 12.36
N TYR A 116 -32.75 -32.13 12.24
CA TYR A 116 -32.13 -31.74 10.97
C TYR A 116 -30.77 -32.42 10.76
N TRP A 117 -30.54 -33.54 11.44
CA TRP A 117 -29.44 -34.45 11.15
C TRP A 117 -29.51 -34.83 9.67
N VAL A 118 -28.55 -34.34 8.90
CA VAL A 118 -28.40 -34.77 7.53
C VAL A 118 -27.74 -36.14 7.63
N GLU A 119 -28.44 -37.20 7.22
CA GLU A 119 -27.89 -38.51 6.87
C GLU A 119 -26.94 -38.39 5.65
N GLY A 120 -26.04 -37.42 5.72
CA GLY A 120 -24.97 -37.22 4.76
C GLY A 120 -23.99 -38.33 5.01
N ASN A 121 -24.10 -39.37 4.20
CA ASN A 121 -23.17 -40.50 4.08
C ASN A 121 -21.80 -40.03 3.55
N ILE A 122 -21.25 -38.97 4.14
CA ILE A 122 -19.94 -38.43 3.80
C ILE A 122 -18.95 -39.21 4.66
N ASN A 123 -18.47 -40.31 4.08
CA ASN A 123 -17.46 -41.21 4.66
C ASN A 123 -16.15 -40.45 4.89
N PHE A 124 -16.06 -39.66 5.96
CA PHE A 124 -14.82 -39.02 6.39
C PHE A 124 -14.07 -39.90 7.41
N GLY A 125 -13.92 -41.19 7.12
CA GLY A 125 -13.15 -42.10 7.99
C GLY A 125 -13.83 -42.43 9.35
N PRO A 126 -13.26 -43.38 10.10
CA PRO A 126 -13.93 -43.98 11.28
C PRO A 126 -14.02 -43.07 12.51
N ASN A 127 -13.48 -41.85 12.47
CA ASN A 127 -13.33 -40.97 13.63
C ASN A 127 -13.95 -39.56 13.45
N THR A 128 -14.72 -39.29 12.39
CA THR A 128 -15.22 -37.93 12.14
C THR A 128 -16.55 -37.63 12.79
N LYS A 129 -16.57 -36.48 13.46
CA LYS A 129 -17.66 -35.85 14.21
C LYS A 129 -18.83 -35.49 13.28
N SER A 130 -20.05 -35.78 13.71
CA SER A 130 -21.28 -35.38 13.02
C SER A 130 -21.73 -34.01 13.52
N ALA A 131 -21.37 -32.94 12.82
CA ALA A 131 -21.88 -31.61 13.12
C ALA A 131 -23.37 -31.49 12.74
N TYR A 132 -24.18 -30.99 13.68
CA TYR A 132 -25.59 -30.67 13.49
C TYR A 132 -25.74 -29.32 12.75
N ARG A 133 -26.86 -29.13 12.03
CA ARG A 133 -27.15 -27.81 11.45
C ARG A 133 -27.48 -26.83 12.58
N PRO A 134 -26.86 -25.64 12.61
CA PRO A 134 -27.18 -24.66 13.64
C PRO A 134 -28.63 -24.19 13.50
N VAL A 135 -29.31 -24.06 14.62
CA VAL A 135 -30.65 -23.47 14.70
C VAL A 135 -30.51 -22.00 15.02
N TRP A 136 -31.05 -21.15 14.15
CA TRP A 136 -31.04 -19.71 14.33
C TRP A 136 -32.43 -19.25 14.76
N ILE A 137 -32.50 -18.37 15.76
CA ILE A 137 -33.73 -17.73 16.22
C ILE A 137 -33.48 -16.23 16.43
N PRO A 138 -34.52 -15.37 16.34
CA PRO A 138 -34.41 -13.99 16.79
C PRO A 138 -34.11 -13.95 18.29
N SER A 139 -33.40 -12.91 18.73
CA SER A 139 -33.15 -12.65 20.15
C SER A 139 -34.45 -12.67 20.96
N PRO A 140 -34.53 -13.44 22.08
CA PRO A 140 -35.74 -13.52 22.91
C PRO A 140 -36.23 -12.17 23.45
N GLU A 141 -35.37 -11.15 23.47
CA GLU A 141 -35.68 -9.82 24.01
C GLU A 141 -36.26 -8.87 22.97
N GLY A 142 -36.39 -9.33 21.72
CA GLY A 142 -36.89 -8.50 20.62
C GLY A 142 -35.87 -7.51 20.08
N SER A 143 -34.58 -7.71 20.33
CA SER A 143 -33.51 -6.93 19.71
C SER A 143 -33.28 -7.34 18.25
N SER A 144 -32.49 -6.55 17.50
CA SER A 144 -32.10 -6.84 16.11
C SER A 144 -31.12 -8.01 15.98
N SER A 145 -30.75 -8.64 17.09
CA SER A 145 -29.74 -9.67 17.17
C SER A 145 -30.33 -11.06 16.95
N VAL A 146 -29.48 -11.96 16.47
CA VAL A 146 -29.85 -13.36 16.22
C VAL A 146 -29.08 -14.27 17.15
N VAL A 147 -29.74 -15.32 17.63
CA VAL A 147 -29.16 -16.34 18.49
C VAL A 147 -29.03 -17.62 17.69
N GLY A 148 -27.80 -18.10 17.53
CA GLY A 148 -27.45 -19.37 16.92
C GLY A 148 -27.15 -20.42 17.97
N ILE A 149 -27.74 -21.59 17.82
CA ILE A 149 -27.55 -22.75 18.70
C ILE A 149 -26.79 -23.80 17.90
N PHE A 150 -25.63 -24.17 18.43
CA PHE A 150 -24.69 -25.09 17.82
C PHE A 150 -24.61 -26.33 18.71
N ALA A 151 -24.83 -27.50 18.12
CA ALA A 151 -24.64 -28.79 18.79
C ALA A 151 -23.62 -29.60 18.00
N ASP A 152 -22.77 -30.35 18.70
CA ASP A 152 -21.83 -31.30 18.10
C ASP A 152 -21.55 -32.45 19.08
N ASP A 153 -21.22 -33.63 18.53
CA ASP A 153 -20.97 -34.84 19.29
C ASP A 153 -19.47 -35.11 19.39
N HIS A 154 -18.99 -35.34 20.60
CA HIS A 154 -17.57 -35.56 20.87
C HIS A 154 -17.33 -36.84 21.62
N VAL A 155 -16.37 -37.63 21.11
CA VAL A 155 -15.91 -38.83 21.78
C VAL A 155 -14.92 -38.41 22.88
N VAL A 156 -15.32 -38.60 24.12
CA VAL A 156 -14.46 -38.36 25.29
C VAL A 156 -13.54 -39.57 25.49
N ALA A 157 -12.39 -39.37 26.15
CA ALA A 157 -11.48 -40.45 26.53
C ALA A 157 -12.25 -41.58 27.23
N GLY A 158 -12.35 -42.74 26.59
CA GLY A 158 -13.21 -43.85 27.02
C GLY A 158 -14.29 -44.27 26.01
N GLY A 159 -14.42 -43.57 24.88
CA GLY A 159 -15.34 -43.96 23.80
C GLY A 159 -16.79 -43.50 23.98
N ASN A 160 -17.10 -42.83 25.08
CA ASN A 160 -18.42 -42.25 25.31
C ASN A 160 -18.61 -40.99 24.46
N ILE A 161 -19.76 -40.89 23.78
CA ILE A 161 -20.17 -39.72 23.03
C ILE A 161 -20.85 -38.74 23.99
N VAL A 162 -20.38 -37.50 24.02
CA VAL A 162 -20.99 -36.39 24.75
C VAL A 162 -21.36 -35.30 23.75
N THR A 163 -22.62 -34.88 23.77
CA THR A 163 -23.11 -33.77 22.96
C THR A 163 -22.75 -32.45 23.64
N GLY A 164 -21.89 -31.67 22.98
CA GLY A 164 -21.60 -30.30 23.34
C GLY A 164 -22.62 -29.36 22.73
N VAL A 165 -23.04 -28.35 23.49
CA VAL A 165 -23.91 -27.27 23.00
C VAL A 165 -23.20 -25.95 23.22
N ALA A 166 -23.23 -25.06 22.23
CA ALA A 166 -22.78 -23.68 22.34
C ALA A 166 -23.87 -22.76 21.80
N VAL A 167 -24.14 -21.65 22.51
CA VAL A 167 -25.12 -20.66 22.09
C VAL A 167 -24.42 -19.35 21.83
N CYS A 168 -24.50 -18.88 20.59
CA CYS A 168 -23.86 -17.66 20.15
C CYS A 168 -24.89 -16.61 19.80
N THR A 169 -24.67 -15.38 20.23
CA THR A 169 -25.46 -14.22 19.82
C THR A 169 -24.64 -13.40 18.85
N VAL A 170 -25.28 -13.00 17.75
CA VAL A 170 -24.68 -12.16 16.72
C VAL A 170 -25.56 -10.92 16.57
N SER A 171 -24.95 -9.77 16.81
CA SER A 171 -25.56 -8.45 16.68
C SER A 171 -24.83 -7.72 15.57
N SER A 172 -25.55 -7.00 14.71
CA SER A 172 -24.92 -6.31 13.59
C SER A 172 -25.46 -4.92 13.37
N PHE A 173 -24.56 -4.04 12.94
CA PHE A 173 -24.80 -2.61 12.86
C PHE A 173 -24.17 -2.07 11.58
N TRP A 174 -24.84 -1.14 10.92
CA TRP A 174 -24.18 -0.23 10.01
C TRP A 174 -23.49 0.84 10.82
N TRP A 175 -22.23 1.07 10.52
CA TRP A 175 -21.45 2.15 11.12
C TRP A 175 -20.65 2.88 10.04
N LYS A 176 -20.42 4.17 10.24
CA LYS A 176 -19.71 5.00 9.27
C LYS A 176 -18.21 4.92 9.59
N SER A 177 -17.46 4.26 8.72
CA SER A 177 -16.04 4.01 8.93
C SER A 177 -15.21 4.50 7.75
N LEU A 178 -13.95 4.83 8.00
CA LEU A 178 -12.96 5.12 6.97
C LEU A 178 -12.48 3.80 6.37
N THR A 179 -12.63 3.64 5.06
CA THR A 179 -12.05 2.52 4.32
C THR A 179 -10.82 3.01 3.59
N THR A 180 -9.68 2.39 3.84
CA THR A 180 -8.41 2.69 3.21
C THR A 180 -8.04 1.59 2.22
N MET A 181 -7.53 1.98 1.07
CA MET A 181 -6.90 1.09 0.11
C MET A 181 -5.43 1.48 -0.01
N THR A 182 -4.56 0.50 0.21
CA THR A 182 -3.11 0.64 0.07
C THR A 182 -2.63 -0.27 -1.04
N VAL A 183 -1.81 0.27 -1.93
CA VAL A 183 -1.08 -0.55 -2.91
C VAL A 183 0.12 -1.16 -2.20
N THR A 184 0.33 -2.44 -2.40
CA THR A 184 1.47 -3.19 -1.87
C THR A 184 2.12 -3.98 -2.99
N SER A 185 3.35 -4.44 -2.78
CA SER A 185 4.06 -5.30 -3.73
C SER A 185 3.34 -6.61 -4.06
N MET A 186 2.43 -7.08 -3.20
CA MET A 186 1.64 -8.30 -3.42
C MET A 186 0.28 -8.04 -4.07
N GLY A 187 -0.15 -6.79 -4.22
CA GLY A 187 -1.46 -6.41 -4.74
C GLY A 187 -2.08 -5.25 -3.99
N THR A 188 -3.39 -5.08 -4.15
CA THR A 188 -4.14 -4.02 -3.47
C THR A 188 -4.78 -4.56 -2.20
N MET A 189 -4.59 -3.87 -1.09
CA MET A 189 -5.16 -4.22 0.20
C MET A 189 -6.22 -3.18 0.58
N VAL A 190 -7.43 -3.64 0.86
CA VAL A 190 -8.54 -2.79 1.32
C VAL A 190 -8.85 -3.11 2.77
N GLU A 191 -8.82 -2.10 3.61
CA GLU A 191 -8.98 -2.17 5.05
C GLU A 191 -10.07 -1.18 5.50
N ALA A 192 -10.91 -1.55 6.46
CA ALA A 192 -11.83 -0.62 7.09
C ALA A 192 -11.34 -0.39 8.52
N ASP A 193 -11.35 0.87 8.97
CA ASP A 193 -11.11 1.19 10.38
C ASP A 193 -12.03 0.34 11.23
N LEU A 194 -11.56 -0.06 12.42
CA LEU A 194 -12.31 -0.89 13.35
C LEU A 194 -12.47 -0.18 14.70
N VAL A 195 -13.68 -0.22 15.26
CA VAL A 195 -13.92 0.17 16.66
C VAL A 195 -13.22 -0.83 17.59
N GLN A 196 -12.29 -0.33 18.40
CA GLN A 196 -11.48 -1.18 19.28
C GLN A 196 -12.20 -1.62 20.55
N THR A 197 -13.19 -0.85 21.02
CA THR A 197 -13.88 -1.09 22.28
C THR A 197 -15.39 -0.99 22.15
N ARG A 198 -16.10 -1.65 23.05
CA ARG A 198 -17.57 -1.60 23.08
C ARG A 198 -18.09 -0.25 23.55
N GLU A 199 -17.37 0.40 24.46
CA GLU A 199 -17.72 1.73 24.93
C GLU A 199 -17.68 2.73 23.77
N ALA A 200 -16.66 2.62 22.91
CA ALA A 200 -16.59 3.43 21.69
C ALA A 200 -17.75 3.12 20.73
N MET A 201 -18.28 1.89 20.70
CA MET A 201 -19.48 1.58 19.91
C MET A 201 -20.73 2.31 20.41
N ALA A 202 -20.83 2.62 21.70
CA ALA A 202 -21.99 3.31 22.27
C ALA A 202 -22.00 4.82 21.93
N ASP A 203 -20.82 5.40 21.71
CA ASP A 203 -20.64 6.79 21.31
C ASP A 203 -20.83 7.01 19.79
N GLU A 204 -20.82 5.93 19.01
CA GLU A 204 -20.99 5.96 17.55
C GLU A 204 -22.46 5.90 17.14
N ASP A 205 -22.82 6.57 16.03
CA ASP A 205 -24.16 6.55 15.42
C ASP A 205 -24.45 5.20 14.73
N LEU A 206 -24.48 4.11 15.51
CA LEU A 206 -24.73 2.77 15.03
C LEU A 206 -26.19 2.59 14.62
N LYS A 207 -26.40 2.05 13.41
CA LYS A 207 -27.73 1.70 12.92
C LYS A 207 -27.91 0.19 12.91
N PRO A 208 -28.82 -0.39 13.73
CA PRO A 208 -29.02 -1.83 13.76
C PRO A 208 -29.45 -2.35 12.39
N ILE A 209 -28.94 -3.52 12.01
CA ILE A 209 -29.34 -4.20 10.78
C ILE A 209 -30.35 -5.28 11.15
N ASN A 210 -31.60 -5.09 10.71
CA ASN A 210 -32.63 -6.09 10.89
C ASN A 210 -32.56 -7.10 9.74
N PHE A 211 -32.31 -8.37 10.07
CA PHE A 211 -32.39 -9.45 9.09
C PHE A 211 -33.69 -10.22 9.22
N SER A 212 -34.33 -10.47 8.08
CA SER A 212 -35.15 -11.66 7.97
C SER A 212 -34.21 -12.87 7.89
N LEU A 213 -34.36 -13.81 8.82
CA LEU A 213 -33.58 -15.05 8.83
C LEU A 213 -33.72 -15.80 7.49
N GLU A 214 -34.90 -15.72 6.86
CA GLU A 214 -35.20 -16.35 5.58
C GLU A 214 -34.41 -15.72 4.43
N ASP A 215 -34.24 -14.39 4.44
CA ASP A 215 -33.48 -13.68 3.41
C ASP A 215 -31.99 -14.00 3.51
N MET A 216 -31.48 -14.10 4.74
CA MET A 216 -30.09 -14.44 4.99
C MET A 216 -29.79 -15.88 4.54
N LEU A 217 -30.65 -16.84 4.90
CA LEU A 217 -30.49 -18.25 4.53
C LEU A 217 -30.70 -18.49 3.02
N SER A 218 -31.52 -17.68 2.34
CA SER A 218 -31.77 -17.80 0.90
C SER A 218 -30.69 -17.16 0.02
N HIS A 219 -30.19 -15.97 0.39
CA HIS A 219 -29.23 -15.20 -0.43
C HIS A 219 -27.78 -15.49 -0.09
N SER A 220 -27.46 -15.64 1.20
CA SER A 220 -26.11 -15.99 1.66
C SER A 220 -25.97 -17.48 1.95
N GLY A 221 -26.90 -18.29 1.43
CA GLY A 221 -26.98 -19.72 1.63
C GLY A 221 -25.64 -20.41 1.45
N ASP A 222 -24.82 -20.06 0.45
CA ASP A 222 -23.51 -20.67 0.25
C ASP A 222 -22.42 -20.15 1.19
N SER A 223 -22.43 -18.86 1.57
CA SER A 223 -21.47 -18.28 2.52
C SER A 223 -21.76 -18.70 3.97
N LEU A 224 -23.03 -18.73 4.38
CA LEU A 224 -23.46 -19.25 5.67
C LEU A 224 -23.47 -20.79 5.71
N ARG A 225 -23.67 -21.49 4.58
CA ARG A 225 -23.34 -22.93 4.50
C ARG A 225 -21.84 -23.14 4.64
N GLY A 226 -21.00 -22.25 4.11
CA GLY A 226 -19.57 -22.22 4.37
C GLY A 226 -19.26 -22.04 5.86
N ALA A 227 -19.98 -21.13 6.54
CA ALA A 227 -19.91 -20.96 7.99
C ALA A 227 -20.39 -22.21 8.76
N GLY A 228 -21.45 -22.88 8.29
CA GLY A 228 -21.90 -24.17 8.80
C GLY A 228 -20.97 -25.34 8.47
N ASN A 229 -20.11 -25.18 7.46
CA ASN A 229 -19.05 -26.10 7.05
C ASN A 229 -17.70 -25.78 7.69
N ILE A 230 -17.65 -24.87 8.68
CA ILE A 230 -16.52 -24.76 9.61
C ILE A 230 -16.51 -26.02 10.49
N ARG A 231 -16.18 -27.15 9.88
CA ARG A 231 -15.93 -28.44 10.54
C ARG A 231 -14.46 -28.64 10.86
N GLU A 232 -13.58 -27.80 10.32
CA GLU A 232 -12.18 -28.21 10.12
C GLU A 232 -11.20 -27.87 11.23
N VAL A 233 -11.61 -27.19 12.30
CA VAL A 233 -10.74 -26.99 13.48
C VAL A 233 -11.64 -26.89 14.70
N ASP A 234 -11.21 -27.39 15.86
CA ASP A 234 -11.89 -27.40 17.18
C ASP A 234 -12.40 -26.01 17.66
N THR A 235 -13.30 -25.38 16.89
CA THR A 235 -13.72 -23.97 16.96
C THR A 235 -15.21 -23.88 17.24
N TRP A 236 -15.66 -24.66 18.23
CA TRP A 236 -17.04 -24.62 18.70
C TRP A 236 -17.37 -23.21 19.13
N GLY A 237 -18.43 -22.63 18.56
CA GLY A 237 -18.84 -21.28 18.92
C GLY A 237 -17.68 -20.30 18.95
N ASN A 238 -16.73 -20.39 18.01
CA ASN A 238 -15.67 -19.39 17.92
C ASN A 238 -16.34 -18.08 17.48
N PRO A 239 -16.56 -17.13 18.39
CA PRO A 239 -17.42 -16.01 18.08
C PRO A 239 -16.74 -15.16 17.00
N GLY A 240 -15.42 -15.03 17.02
CA GLY A 240 -14.68 -14.29 15.99
C GLY A 240 -14.81 -14.85 14.58
N LEU A 241 -15.04 -16.14 14.40
CA LEU A 241 -15.28 -16.72 13.07
C LEU A 241 -16.73 -16.55 12.63
N LEU A 242 -17.68 -16.65 13.58
CA LEU A 242 -19.08 -16.29 13.34
C LEU A 242 -19.21 -14.81 12.96
N GLY A 243 -18.58 -13.91 13.72
CA GLY A 243 -18.52 -12.49 13.42
C GLY A 243 -17.98 -12.21 12.01
N MET A 244 -16.93 -12.91 11.61
CA MET A 244 -16.34 -12.78 10.27
C MET A 244 -17.27 -13.27 9.15
N THR A 245 -17.91 -14.42 9.34
CA THR A 245 -18.82 -14.99 8.33
C THR A 245 -20.06 -14.13 8.14
N PHE A 246 -20.62 -13.60 9.22
CA PHE A 246 -21.67 -12.58 9.13
C PHE A 246 -21.14 -11.32 8.47
N ALA A 247 -20.01 -10.75 8.90
CA ALA A 247 -19.47 -9.52 8.31
C ALA A 247 -19.24 -9.66 6.80
N LEU A 248 -18.77 -10.82 6.33
CA LEU A 248 -18.66 -11.14 4.90
C LEU A 248 -20.02 -11.24 4.20
N ALA A 249 -21.00 -11.92 4.79
CA ALA A 249 -22.35 -11.97 4.22
C ALA A 249 -22.93 -10.54 4.09
N LEU A 250 -22.76 -9.72 5.12
CA LEU A 250 -23.24 -8.34 5.15
C LEU A 250 -22.48 -7.41 4.21
N SER A 251 -21.18 -7.63 4.03
CA SER A 251 -20.37 -6.84 3.09
C SER A 251 -20.85 -7.01 1.64
N THR A 252 -21.51 -8.14 1.36
CA THR A 252 -22.15 -8.43 0.07
C THR A 252 -23.60 -7.97 -0.03
N LEU A 253 -24.36 -7.79 1.06
CA LEU A 253 -25.80 -7.47 0.99
C LEU A 253 -26.15 -6.19 0.22
N HIS A 254 -25.29 -5.17 0.26
CA HIS A 254 -25.52 -3.91 -0.46
C HIS A 254 -25.13 -3.98 -1.94
N SER A 255 -24.47 -5.06 -2.36
CA SER A 255 -24.20 -5.37 -3.74
C SER A 255 -25.10 -6.54 -4.13
N THR A 256 -26.05 -6.35 -5.05
CA THR A 256 -26.47 -7.50 -5.85
C THR A 256 -25.20 -8.01 -6.55
N VAL A 257 -24.53 -9.01 -5.96
CA VAL A 257 -23.15 -9.47 -6.28
C VAL A 257 -23.00 -9.84 -7.76
N ARG A 258 -24.11 -10.12 -8.44
CA ARG A 258 -24.15 -10.35 -9.89
C ARG A 258 -23.75 -9.13 -10.72
N ASP A 259 -23.78 -7.93 -10.14
CA ASP A 259 -23.55 -6.66 -10.81
C ASP A 259 -22.37 -5.86 -10.24
N ALA A 260 -21.56 -6.32 -9.29
CA ALA A 260 -20.39 -5.53 -8.85
C ALA A 260 -19.43 -5.14 -10.00
N PRO A 261 -19.13 -6.03 -10.98
CA PRO A 261 -18.42 -5.64 -12.20
C PRO A 261 -19.23 -4.70 -13.09
N GLN A 262 -20.57 -4.80 -13.06
CA GLN A 262 -21.49 -3.92 -13.78
C GLN A 262 -21.56 -2.54 -13.13
N VAL A 263 -21.52 -2.40 -11.81
CA VAL A 263 -21.48 -1.12 -11.08
C VAL A 263 -20.19 -0.41 -11.40
N ALA A 264 -19.05 -1.10 -11.34
CA ALA A 264 -17.78 -0.54 -11.80
C ALA A 264 -17.84 -0.15 -13.29
N ARG A 265 -18.51 -0.94 -14.15
CA ARG A 265 -18.75 -0.60 -15.56
C ARG A 265 -19.76 0.52 -15.77
N ILE A 266 -20.77 0.69 -14.93
CA ILE A 266 -21.79 1.74 -15.01
C ILE A 266 -21.17 3.06 -14.56
N ILE A 267 -20.31 3.02 -13.53
CA ILE A 267 -19.47 4.14 -13.12
C ILE A 267 -18.44 4.45 -14.23
N ALA A 268 -17.88 3.43 -14.89
CA ALA A 268 -17.00 3.64 -16.05
C ALA A 268 -17.71 4.21 -17.28
N ALA A 269 -18.95 3.77 -17.53
CA ALA A 269 -19.76 4.19 -18.66
C ALA A 269 -20.41 5.56 -18.45
N ASN A 270 -20.60 5.96 -17.18
CA ASN A 270 -21.04 7.29 -16.78
C ASN A 270 -19.90 7.97 -16.03
N PRO A 271 -18.89 8.52 -16.74
CA PRO A 271 -17.83 9.30 -16.11
C PRO A 271 -18.45 10.37 -15.20
N PRO A 272 -17.75 10.79 -14.12
CA PRO A 272 -18.27 11.75 -13.16
C PRO A 272 -18.88 12.92 -13.92
N LEU A 273 -20.19 13.15 -13.70
CA LEU A 273 -20.97 14.13 -14.45
C LEU A 273 -20.21 15.45 -14.40
N ASN A 274 -19.75 15.88 -15.58
CA ASN A 274 -19.10 17.16 -15.77
C ASN A 274 -20.19 18.25 -15.67
N ASN A 275 -20.66 18.53 -14.45
CA ASN A 275 -21.47 19.66 -13.97
C ASN A 275 -22.66 20.20 -14.81
N THR A 276 -23.07 19.57 -15.92
CA THR A 276 -23.88 20.27 -16.94
C THR A 276 -25.24 19.66 -17.23
N LYS A 277 -25.59 18.52 -16.62
CA LYS A 277 -26.99 18.07 -16.57
C LYS A 277 -27.33 17.60 -15.17
N GLN A 278 -27.85 18.56 -14.41
CA GLN A 278 -28.42 18.43 -13.09
C GLN A 278 -29.60 17.45 -13.13
N ALA A 279 -29.30 16.15 -13.05
CA ALA A 279 -30.23 15.21 -12.43
C ALA A 279 -30.53 15.75 -11.03
N ASP A 280 -31.79 15.68 -10.62
CA ASP A 280 -32.24 16.30 -9.37
C ASP A 280 -31.34 15.86 -8.22
N ARG A 281 -30.64 16.83 -7.64
CA ARG A 281 -29.45 16.62 -6.81
C ARG A 281 -29.77 15.90 -5.50
N GLN A 282 -31.06 15.72 -5.20
CA GLN A 282 -31.60 15.14 -3.99
C GLN A 282 -31.58 13.61 -3.98
N ASP A 283 -31.53 12.96 -5.16
CA ASP A 283 -31.57 11.49 -5.26
C ASP A 283 -30.19 10.85 -5.47
N LEU A 284 -29.11 11.64 -5.37
CA LEU A 284 -27.74 11.17 -5.58
C LEU A 284 -26.98 11.03 -4.26
N THR A 285 -26.39 9.85 -4.05
CA THR A 285 -25.45 9.62 -2.94
C THR A 285 -24.05 10.04 -3.37
N PHE A 286 -23.46 11.00 -2.66
CA PHE A 286 -22.10 11.48 -2.92
C PHE A 286 -21.07 10.69 -2.09
N PHE A 287 -20.05 10.16 -2.75
CA PHE A 287 -18.89 9.53 -2.12
C PHE A 287 -17.66 10.42 -2.32
N LYS A 288 -16.99 10.76 -1.23
CA LYS A 288 -15.73 11.51 -1.27
C LYS A 288 -14.58 10.51 -1.14
N ILE A 289 -13.73 10.45 -2.17
CA ILE A 289 -12.49 9.67 -2.16
C ILE A 289 -11.35 10.67 -1.99
N GLU A 290 -10.50 10.46 -0.99
CA GLU A 290 -9.30 11.26 -0.77
C GLU A 290 -8.07 10.41 -1.12
N GLU A 291 -7.14 10.97 -1.87
CA GLU A 291 -5.89 10.33 -2.25
C GLU A 291 -4.74 11.00 -1.52
N LEU A 292 -3.95 10.21 -0.79
CA LEU A 292 -2.73 10.66 -0.14
C LEU A 292 -1.55 9.93 -0.77
N VAL A 293 -0.67 10.68 -1.43
CA VAL A 293 0.58 10.17 -1.98
C VAL A 293 1.73 10.70 -1.13
N GLN A 294 2.45 9.81 -0.45
CA GLN A 294 3.57 10.17 0.41
C GLN A 294 4.88 10.09 -0.38
N GLY A 295 5.22 11.17 -1.07
CA GLY A 295 6.49 11.27 -1.78
C GLY A 295 7.58 11.95 -0.97
N TYR A 296 8.82 11.51 -1.19
CA TYR A 296 10.00 12.31 -0.88
C TYR A 296 10.10 13.45 -1.89
N SER A 297 9.27 14.48 -1.73
CA SER A 297 9.58 15.76 -2.34
C SER A 297 10.67 16.42 -1.49
N TYR A 298 11.74 16.90 -2.12
CA TYR A 298 12.61 17.89 -1.49
C TYR A 298 11.77 19.16 -1.31
N GLY A 299 10.98 19.20 -0.24
CA GLY A 299 10.11 20.31 0.08
C GLY A 299 10.97 21.54 0.33
N SER A 300 10.81 22.57 -0.51
CA SER A 300 11.56 23.82 -0.40
C SER A 300 11.19 24.65 0.86
N THR A 301 10.40 24.09 1.76
CA THR A 301 9.94 24.74 3.00
C THR A 301 10.88 24.53 4.19
N ASP A 302 11.79 23.57 4.13
CA ASP A 302 12.75 23.38 5.21
C ASP A 302 13.80 24.50 5.19
N THR A 303 13.98 25.15 6.35
CA THR A 303 14.90 26.28 6.52
C THR A 303 16.34 25.94 6.11
N SER A 304 16.77 24.69 6.32
CA SER A 304 18.09 24.20 5.88
C SER A 304 18.25 24.17 4.36
N ILE A 305 17.18 23.85 3.63
CA ILE A 305 17.18 23.78 2.16
C ILE A 305 17.21 25.20 1.61
N LEU A 306 16.41 26.11 2.17
CA LEU A 306 16.41 27.53 1.78
C LEU A 306 17.76 28.19 2.02
N LEU A 307 18.42 27.88 3.15
CA LEU A 307 19.73 28.43 3.47
C LEU A 307 20.81 27.89 2.53
N SER A 308 20.77 26.60 2.20
CA SER A 308 21.67 25.99 1.20
C SER A 308 21.48 26.62 -0.17
N LEU A 309 20.24 26.83 -0.61
CA LEU A 309 19.91 27.51 -1.87
C LEU A 309 20.43 28.94 -1.89
N ALA A 310 20.25 29.69 -0.79
CA ALA A 310 20.74 31.06 -0.67
C ALA A 310 22.26 31.14 -0.81
N VAL A 311 23.00 30.21 -0.19
CA VAL A 311 24.47 30.13 -0.31
C VAL A 311 24.90 29.82 -1.74
N ILE A 312 24.24 28.87 -2.41
CA ILE A 312 24.56 28.52 -3.81
C ILE A 312 24.27 29.70 -4.73
N ILE A 313 23.12 30.37 -4.59
CA ILE A 313 22.77 31.55 -5.40
C ILE A 313 23.78 32.68 -5.16
N LEU A 314 24.16 32.92 -3.91
CA LEU A 314 25.17 33.93 -3.58
C LEU A 314 26.52 33.60 -4.23
N TYR A 315 26.96 32.34 -4.18
CA TYR A 315 28.18 31.89 -4.83
C TYR A 315 28.11 32.06 -6.36
N CYS A 316 26.98 31.71 -6.99
CA CYS A 316 26.76 31.94 -8.41
C CYS A 316 26.79 33.44 -8.77
N ALA A 317 26.20 34.31 -7.94
CA ALA A 317 26.23 35.76 -8.16
C ALA A 317 27.66 36.32 -8.06
N ILE A 318 28.43 35.88 -7.06
CA ILE A 318 29.84 36.29 -6.88
C ILE A 318 30.68 35.83 -8.07
N THR A 319 30.54 34.57 -8.50
CA THR A 319 31.29 34.02 -9.63
C THR A 319 30.95 34.70 -10.96
N LEU A 320 29.67 35.00 -11.22
CA LEU A 320 29.25 35.77 -12.40
C LEU A 320 29.79 37.19 -12.39
N THR A 321 29.74 37.87 -11.23
CA THR A 321 30.31 39.22 -11.08
C THR A 321 31.81 39.21 -11.34
N TYR A 322 32.51 38.21 -10.81
CA TYR A 322 33.95 38.04 -11.04
C TYR A 322 34.28 37.73 -12.50
N MET A 323 33.52 36.86 -13.17
CA MET A 323 33.67 36.64 -14.62
C MET A 323 33.47 37.93 -15.42
N PHE A 324 32.42 38.69 -15.13
CA PHE A 324 32.15 39.94 -15.83
C PHE A 324 33.28 40.96 -15.60
N TYR A 325 33.79 41.04 -14.37
CA TYR A 325 34.96 41.85 -14.04
C TYR A 325 36.19 41.45 -14.86
N LEU A 326 36.52 40.15 -14.94
CA LEU A 326 37.66 39.68 -15.74
C LEU A 326 37.52 40.03 -17.23
N ILE A 327 36.32 39.89 -17.79
CA ILE A 327 36.03 40.24 -19.18
C ILE A 327 36.21 41.75 -19.41
N ALA A 328 35.68 42.59 -18.51
CA ALA A 328 35.76 44.05 -18.65
C ALA A 328 37.18 44.60 -18.47
N THR A 329 37.97 44.02 -17.56
CA THR A 329 39.31 44.52 -17.24
C THR A 329 40.39 43.94 -18.18
N GLY A 330 40.06 42.93 -18.98
CA GLY A 330 41.02 42.25 -19.86
C GLY A 330 42.14 41.51 -19.12
N HIS A 331 42.03 41.35 -17.80
CA HIS A 331 42.95 40.55 -17.02
C HIS A 331 42.62 39.07 -17.21
N THR A 332 43.49 38.36 -17.91
CA THR A 332 43.48 36.89 -17.91
C THR A 332 43.97 36.41 -16.55
N SER A 333 43.05 35.86 -15.76
CA SER A 333 43.40 35.30 -14.45
C SER A 333 44.39 34.14 -14.65
N THR A 334 45.53 34.20 -13.97
CA THR A 334 46.52 33.12 -13.92
C THR A 334 45.97 31.83 -13.33
N ALA A 335 44.76 31.83 -12.75
CA ALA A 335 44.06 30.65 -12.28
C ALA A 335 43.74 29.64 -13.40
N TRP A 336 43.69 30.07 -14.67
CA TRP A 336 43.58 29.15 -15.82
C TRP A 336 44.81 28.23 -15.97
N SER A 337 45.95 28.54 -15.33
CA SER A 337 47.09 27.62 -15.27
C SER A 337 46.74 26.30 -14.57
N SER A 338 45.82 26.34 -13.59
CA SER A 338 45.37 25.15 -12.85
C SER A 338 44.43 24.27 -13.68
N ALA A 339 43.56 24.85 -14.49
CA ALA A 339 42.69 24.07 -15.39
C ALA A 339 43.50 23.37 -16.49
N THR A 340 44.49 24.06 -17.08
CA THR A 340 45.41 23.42 -18.03
C THR A 340 46.29 22.36 -17.37
N GLU A 341 46.62 22.52 -16.09
CA GLU A 341 47.36 21.54 -15.29
C GLU A 341 46.52 20.29 -15.02
N PHE A 342 45.22 20.41 -14.76
CA PHE A 342 44.29 19.28 -14.70
C PHE A 342 44.15 18.57 -16.05
N VAL A 343 44.05 19.30 -17.16
CA VAL A 343 43.99 18.72 -18.51
C VAL A 343 45.30 18.01 -18.84
N MET A 344 46.45 18.54 -18.41
CA MET A 344 47.75 17.92 -18.62
C MET A 344 47.94 16.67 -17.76
N LEU A 345 47.48 16.68 -16.50
CA LEU A 345 47.40 15.49 -15.65
C LEU A 345 46.47 14.43 -16.25
N ALA A 346 45.36 14.84 -16.87
CA ALA A 346 44.47 13.92 -17.58
C ALA A 346 45.13 13.36 -18.86
N LEU A 347 45.92 14.14 -19.58
CA LEU A 347 46.69 13.66 -20.75
C LEU A 347 47.88 12.77 -20.35
N GLN A 348 48.44 12.96 -19.16
CA GLN A 348 49.46 12.11 -18.57
C GLN A 348 48.87 10.90 -17.84
N SER A 349 47.55 10.82 -17.73
CA SER A 349 46.89 9.64 -17.17
C SER A 349 47.14 8.44 -18.10
N GLN A 350 47.38 7.31 -17.46
CA GLN A 350 47.91 6.10 -18.08
C GLN A 350 47.04 5.66 -19.28
N PRO A 351 47.58 5.57 -20.51
CA PRO A 351 46.80 5.16 -21.66
C PRO A 351 46.36 3.70 -21.49
N ALA A 352 45.12 3.41 -21.88
CA ALA A 352 44.59 2.05 -21.93
C ALA A 352 45.43 1.18 -22.89
N ASP A 353 45.63 -0.09 -22.53
CA ASP A 353 46.58 -1.04 -23.13
C ASP A 353 46.48 -1.27 -24.66
N ASP A 354 45.42 -0.75 -25.30
CA ASP A 354 45.13 -0.97 -26.71
C ASP A 354 45.62 0.16 -27.66
N VAL A 355 46.17 1.26 -27.14
CA VAL A 355 46.63 2.40 -27.96
C VAL A 355 48.14 2.59 -27.83
N LYS A 356 48.90 1.72 -28.50
CA LYS A 356 50.34 1.51 -28.27
C LYS A 356 51.29 2.64 -28.67
N ASN A 357 50.83 3.78 -29.20
CA ASN A 357 51.71 4.81 -29.79
C ASN A 357 51.29 6.28 -29.55
N VAL A 358 50.52 6.60 -28.51
CA VAL A 358 50.18 8.02 -28.21
C VAL A 358 50.54 8.39 -26.79
N SER A 359 51.85 8.48 -26.52
CA SER A 359 52.36 9.12 -25.30
C SER A 359 53.15 10.37 -25.69
N VAL A 360 52.54 11.55 -25.54
CA VAL A 360 53.25 12.82 -25.63
C VAL A 360 53.91 13.07 -24.27
N GLY A 361 55.13 12.56 -24.10
CA GLY A 361 55.90 12.77 -22.88
C GLY A 361 56.34 14.22 -22.77
N ILE A 362 55.67 15.01 -21.93
CA ILE A 362 56.15 16.33 -21.52
C ILE A 362 56.85 16.14 -20.17
N ASP A 363 58.17 16.06 -20.19
CA ASP A 363 58.99 15.71 -19.01
C ASP A 363 59.01 16.83 -17.95
N THR A 364 58.70 18.07 -18.34
CA THR A 364 58.65 19.21 -17.42
C THR A 364 57.58 20.24 -17.79
N MET A 365 56.72 20.59 -16.83
CA MET A 365 55.70 21.64 -16.92
C MET A 365 56.28 23.01 -17.38
N ASN A 366 57.56 23.25 -17.09
CA ASN A 366 58.28 24.45 -17.53
C ASN A 366 58.40 24.57 -19.06
N THR A 367 58.41 23.46 -19.80
CA THR A 367 58.51 23.46 -21.26
C THR A 367 57.22 23.97 -21.91
N PHE A 368 56.06 23.63 -21.35
CA PHE A 368 54.76 24.14 -21.81
C PHE A 368 54.55 25.62 -21.47
N ARG A 369 55.19 26.10 -20.40
CA ARG A 369 55.14 27.52 -19.99
C ARG A 369 56.04 28.43 -20.83
N ARG A 370 56.92 27.88 -21.67
CA ARG A 370 57.80 28.68 -22.53
C ARG A 370 56.99 29.27 -23.68
N SER A 371 57.09 30.58 -23.86
CA SER A 371 56.50 31.25 -25.01
C SER A 371 57.11 30.70 -26.30
N VAL A 372 56.27 30.17 -27.18
CA VAL A 372 56.65 29.73 -28.52
C VAL A 372 56.16 30.74 -29.56
N GLY A 373 56.96 30.96 -30.59
CA GLY A 373 56.56 31.70 -31.77
C GLY A 373 56.47 30.76 -32.97
N ILE A 374 55.46 30.95 -33.83
CA ILE A 374 55.37 30.24 -35.10
C ILE A 374 56.23 30.97 -36.12
N ARG A 375 57.08 30.24 -36.84
CA ARG A 375 57.94 30.76 -37.91
C ARG A 375 57.82 29.90 -39.15
N VAL A 376 58.13 30.46 -40.31
CA VAL A 376 58.16 29.72 -41.58
C VAL A 376 59.61 29.41 -41.91
N LYS A 377 59.89 28.14 -42.20
CA LYS A 377 61.15 27.65 -42.75
C LYS A 377 60.95 27.37 -44.23
N GLU A 378 61.84 27.90 -45.05
CA GLU A 378 61.95 27.51 -46.47
C GLU A 378 62.96 26.37 -46.55
N GLU A 379 62.49 25.21 -46.98
CA GLU A 379 63.32 24.02 -47.16
C GLU A 379 63.33 23.64 -48.63
N ILE A 380 64.53 23.43 -49.17
CA ILE A 380 64.71 23.01 -50.55
C ILE A 380 64.64 21.50 -50.56
N ASP A 381 63.63 20.94 -51.22
CA ASP A 381 63.54 19.50 -51.42
C ASP A 381 64.63 19.07 -52.41
N GLU A 382 65.62 18.34 -51.90
CA GLU A 382 66.83 17.92 -52.62
C GLU A 382 66.51 17.03 -53.84
N TYR A 383 65.31 16.43 -53.87
CA TYR A 383 64.85 15.59 -54.97
C TYR A 383 63.97 16.31 -56.00
N SER A 384 63.32 17.43 -55.63
CA SER A 384 62.30 18.07 -56.48
C SER A 384 62.67 19.48 -56.97
N GLU A 385 63.81 20.05 -56.56
CA GLU A 385 64.19 21.45 -56.84
C GLU A 385 63.09 22.48 -56.48
N ARG A 386 62.11 22.10 -55.65
CA ARG A 386 61.02 22.97 -55.19
C ARG A 386 61.30 23.46 -53.78
N ILE A 387 60.97 24.73 -53.53
CA ILE A 387 61.01 25.35 -52.22
C ILE A 387 59.67 25.06 -51.53
N GLU A 388 59.69 24.25 -50.48
CA GLU A 388 58.54 24.04 -49.62
C GLU A 388 58.61 24.97 -48.41
N GLN A 389 57.47 25.57 -48.06
CA GLN A 389 57.33 26.40 -46.88
C GLN A 389 56.72 25.54 -45.78
N LYS A 390 57.40 25.41 -44.65
CA LYS A 390 56.91 24.63 -43.50
C LYS A 390 56.83 25.50 -42.27
N LEU A 391 55.77 25.32 -41.50
CA LEU A 391 55.60 26.00 -40.21
C LEU A 391 56.37 25.24 -39.13
N GLU A 392 57.23 25.96 -38.41
CA GLU A 392 57.98 25.44 -37.29
C GLU A 392 57.67 26.25 -36.03
N LEU A 393 57.48 25.54 -34.91
CA LEU A 393 57.34 26.14 -33.58
C LEU A 393 58.73 26.35 -32.99
N VAL A 394 59.03 27.59 -32.60
CA VAL A 394 60.35 28.00 -32.14
C VAL A 394 60.22 28.63 -30.76
N PHE A 395 61.07 28.25 -29.81
CA PHE A 395 61.03 28.83 -28.47
C PHE A 395 61.56 30.28 -28.47
N ALA A 396 60.93 31.16 -27.69
CA ALA A 396 61.26 32.59 -27.69
C ALA A 396 62.70 32.91 -27.23
N ASP A 397 63.34 32.01 -26.49
CA ASP A 397 64.70 32.13 -25.95
C ASP A 397 65.78 31.42 -26.80
N GLU A 398 65.41 30.85 -27.95
CA GLU A 398 66.35 30.17 -28.84
C GLU A 398 67.25 31.19 -29.57
N LYS A 399 68.57 31.13 -29.34
CA LYS A 399 69.53 32.15 -29.83
C LYS A 399 69.91 32.01 -31.30
N ASP A 400 69.61 30.88 -31.93
CA ASP A 400 70.02 30.55 -33.32
C ASP A 400 68.93 30.79 -34.38
N VAL A 401 67.82 31.44 -34.02
CA VAL A 401 66.68 31.69 -34.94
C VAL A 401 67.09 32.49 -36.19
N GLN A 402 68.03 33.43 -36.05
CA GLN A 402 68.53 34.21 -37.19
C GLN A 402 69.45 33.40 -38.13
N ARG A 403 70.14 32.37 -37.62
CA ARG A 403 71.03 31.53 -38.44
C ARG A 403 70.27 30.52 -39.28
N ARG A 404 69.05 30.15 -38.85
CA ARG A 404 68.20 29.14 -39.50
C ARG A 404 67.32 29.68 -40.64
N GLY A 405 67.44 30.97 -41.00
CA GLY A 405 66.67 31.58 -42.09
C GLY A 405 65.16 31.66 -41.86
N LEU A 406 64.72 31.63 -40.60
CA LEU A 406 63.31 31.54 -40.22
C LEU A 406 62.60 32.89 -40.35
N ARG A 407 61.56 32.98 -41.19
CA ARG A 407 60.77 34.20 -41.38
C ARG A 407 59.52 34.24 -40.49
N LYS A 408 59.00 35.43 -40.18
CA LYS A 408 57.74 35.58 -39.45
C LYS A 408 56.57 35.20 -40.36
N VAL A 409 55.56 34.56 -39.78
CA VAL A 409 54.28 34.25 -40.45
C VAL A 409 53.59 35.55 -40.83
N VAL A 410 53.11 35.63 -42.07
CA VAL A 410 52.29 36.73 -42.58
C VAL A 410 50.82 36.33 -42.47
N TRP A 411 49.97 37.28 -42.09
CA TRP A 411 48.53 37.06 -42.01
C TRP A 411 47.94 36.80 -43.39
N ASN A 412 47.01 35.83 -43.48
CA ASN A 412 46.30 35.43 -44.70
C ASN A 412 47.17 34.82 -45.82
N GLU A 413 48.31 34.22 -45.47
CA GLU A 413 49.12 33.42 -46.39
C GLU A 413 49.01 31.94 -46.02
N ALA A 414 48.83 31.07 -47.01
CA ALA A 414 48.85 29.62 -46.82
C ALA A 414 50.29 29.13 -47.01
N TYR A 415 50.81 28.40 -46.03
CA TYR A 415 52.17 27.84 -46.01
C TYR A 415 52.12 26.33 -46.18
#